data_AF-A0A6A6YJB5-F1
#
_entry.id   AF-A0A6A6YJB5-F1
#
_cell.length_a   1.000
_cell.length_b   1.000
_cell.length_c   1.000
_cell.angle_alpha   90.00
_cell.angle_beta   90.00
_cell.angle_gamma   90.00
#
_symmetry.space_group_name_H-M   'P 1'
#
loop_
_entity.id
_entity.type
_entity.pdbx_description
1 polymer ?
#
loop_
_entity_poly.entity_id
_entity_poly.type
_entity_poly.pdbx_seq_one_letter_code
_entity_poly.pdbx_strand_id
1 'polypeptide(L)'
;DVDERGQQVLRMGAVYRRGEGTVAWVGGRAYEDEGVVDLIEKIAAKAEDEGSRRRIRHGRDFETLTHFLMHPYWYRVWFIQELALSREIVILAGRKQTTWDKIQEGVPCLKRKSSATLHLDDLEKLRRDARESKPIRLLEALFRSWVALASDSHDRIFALFGLTYDDSIYVSHPNYSTPVADLWQAMTVSALGWTKDLDTIVFLGNDSGDFKEPT
;
A
#
# COMPACT_ATOMS: atom_id res chain seq x y z
N ASP A 1 -4.12 10.04 -23.82
CA ASP A 1 -5.36 9.38 -24.27
C ASP A 1 -5.82 8.40 -23.18
N VAL A 2 -7.13 8.18 -22.97
CA VAL A 2 -7.65 7.32 -21.88
C VAL A 2 -7.39 5.84 -22.18
N ASP A 3 -7.49 5.43 -23.44
CA ASP A 3 -7.18 4.06 -23.86
C ASP A 3 -5.68 3.77 -23.70
N GLU A 4 -4.84 4.75 -24.02
CA GLU A 4 -3.40 4.69 -23.75
C GLU A 4 -3.11 4.56 -22.25
N ARG A 5 -3.78 5.35 -21.40
CA ARG A 5 -3.65 5.25 -19.93
C ARG A 5 -4.02 3.84 -19.44
N GLY A 6 -5.12 3.28 -19.93
CA GLY A 6 -5.53 1.92 -19.57
C GLY A 6 -4.52 0.85 -19.99
N GLN A 7 -3.91 0.99 -21.18
CA GLN A 7 -2.83 0.11 -21.61
C GLN A 7 -1.56 0.28 -20.75
N GLN A 8 -1.26 1.49 -20.28
CA GLN A 8 -0.12 1.73 -19.39
C GLN A 8 -0.35 1.08 -18.02
N VAL A 9 -1.57 1.12 -17.47
CA VAL A 9 -1.95 0.41 -16.23
C VAL A 9 -1.61 -1.08 -16.34
N LEU A 10 -1.99 -1.74 -17.44
CA LEU A 10 -1.70 -3.15 -17.66
C LEU A 10 -0.20 -3.48 -17.72
N ARG A 11 0.65 -2.49 -18.04
CA ARG A 11 2.11 -2.65 -18.12
C ARG A 11 2.81 -2.37 -16.79
N MET A 12 2.20 -1.63 -15.87
CA MET A 12 2.80 -1.17 -14.62
C MET A 12 3.38 -2.32 -13.78
N GLY A 13 2.61 -3.39 -13.58
CA GLY A 13 3.10 -4.54 -12.83
C GLY A 13 4.34 -5.19 -13.43
N ALA A 14 4.42 -5.23 -14.77
CA ALA A 14 5.61 -5.75 -15.46
C ALA A 14 6.81 -4.79 -15.35
N VAL A 15 6.58 -3.47 -15.35
CA VAL A 15 7.64 -2.46 -15.15
C VAL A 15 8.29 -2.66 -13.78
N TYR A 16 7.52 -2.73 -12.70
CA TYR A 16 8.08 -2.90 -11.36
C TYR A 16 8.75 -4.26 -11.17
N ARG A 17 8.16 -5.33 -11.72
CA ARG A 17 8.73 -6.69 -11.62
C ARG A 17 10.05 -6.85 -12.39
N ARG A 18 10.20 -6.16 -13.53
CA ARG A 18 11.38 -6.26 -14.40
C ARG A 18 12.44 -5.20 -14.12
N GLY A 19 12.08 -4.12 -13.43
CA GLY A 19 13.02 -3.09 -12.99
C GLY A 19 14.06 -3.64 -12.02
N GLU A 20 15.21 -2.98 -11.96
CA GLU A 20 16.27 -3.31 -11.00
C GLU A 20 15.81 -3.00 -9.55
N GLY A 21 15.08 -1.91 -9.38
CA GLY A 21 14.44 -1.51 -8.13
C GLY A 21 13.58 -0.28 -8.31
N THR A 22 12.85 0.08 -7.25
CA THR A 22 12.00 1.27 -7.20
C THR A 22 12.55 2.25 -6.19
N VAL A 23 12.54 3.54 -6.55
CA VAL A 23 12.90 4.62 -5.64
C VAL A 23 11.63 5.37 -5.24
N ALA A 24 11.28 5.28 -3.96
CA ALA A 24 10.11 5.92 -3.37
C ALA A 24 10.54 7.20 -2.62
N TRP A 25 10.08 8.36 -3.08
CA TRP A 25 10.39 9.64 -2.43
C TRP A 25 9.25 10.11 -1.53
N VAL A 26 9.47 10.04 -0.22
CA VAL A 26 8.44 10.27 0.81
C VAL A 26 8.31 11.75 1.16
N GLY A 27 9.38 12.54 1.02
CA GLY A 27 9.32 13.97 1.31
C GLY A 27 10.68 14.66 1.39
N GLY A 28 10.64 15.98 1.53
CA GLY A 28 11.81 16.87 1.53
C GLY A 28 12.46 17.08 2.91
N ARG A 29 12.98 18.30 3.13
CA ARG A 29 13.82 18.67 4.29
C ARG A 29 13.21 18.41 5.67
N ALA A 30 11.89 18.48 5.82
CA ALA A 30 11.24 18.26 7.12
C ALA A 30 11.65 16.93 7.77
N TYR A 31 11.76 15.85 6.98
CA TYR A 31 12.21 14.54 7.47
C TYR A 31 13.71 14.46 7.75
N GLU A 32 14.50 15.30 7.09
CA GLU A 32 15.94 15.41 7.35
C GLU A 32 16.16 16.05 8.72
N ASP A 33 15.42 17.11 9.01
CA ASP A 33 15.49 17.85 10.28
C ASP A 33 14.93 17.03 11.46
N GLU A 34 13.93 16.18 11.21
CA GLU A 34 13.38 15.25 12.20
C GLU A 34 14.31 14.05 12.50
N GLY A 35 15.33 13.78 11.68
CA GLY A 35 16.28 12.68 11.90
C GLY A 35 15.66 11.28 11.78
N VAL A 36 14.52 11.14 11.10
CA VAL A 36 13.72 9.91 11.13
C VAL A 36 14.42 8.71 10.50
N VAL A 37 15.23 8.94 9.45
CA VAL A 37 16.01 7.86 8.83
C VAL A 37 17.05 7.30 9.81
N ASP A 38 17.74 8.16 10.57
CA ASP A 38 18.70 7.68 11.57
C ASP A 38 18.00 6.90 12.69
N LEU A 39 16.78 7.31 13.05
CA LEU A 39 15.96 6.59 14.01
C LEU A 39 15.57 5.19 13.49
N ILE A 40 15.13 5.09 12.23
CA ILE A 40 14.81 3.80 11.59
C ILE A 40 16.03 2.88 11.55
N GLU A 41 17.19 3.41 11.17
CA GLU A 41 18.45 2.65 11.15
C GLU A 41 18.86 2.16 12.55
N LYS A 42 18.67 3.00 13.58
CA LYS A 42 18.90 2.61 14.99
C LYS A 42 17.94 1.54 15.47
N ILE A 43 16.67 1.61 15.06
CA ILE A 43 15.65 0.58 15.37
C ILE A 43 16.04 -0.74 14.72
N ALA A 44 16.31 -0.73 13.42
CA ALA A 44 16.66 -1.92 12.66
C ALA A 44 17.92 -2.61 13.22
N ALA A 45 18.94 -1.83 13.63
CA ALA A 45 20.14 -2.37 14.27
C ALA A 45 19.89 -3.06 15.63
N LYS A 46 18.72 -2.86 16.24
CA LYS A 46 18.31 -3.43 17.54
C LYS A 46 16.93 -4.08 17.47
N ALA A 47 16.55 -4.58 16.30
CA ALA A 47 15.23 -5.17 16.05
C ALA A 47 14.86 -6.23 17.08
N GLU A 48 15.78 -7.09 17.49
CA GLU A 48 15.51 -8.19 18.43
C GLU A 48 15.46 -7.75 19.91
N ASP A 49 15.85 -6.51 20.24
CA ASP A 49 15.89 -6.01 21.62
C ASP A 49 14.57 -5.33 22.02
N GLU A 50 13.72 -6.08 22.71
CA GLU A 50 12.46 -5.60 23.29
C GLU A 50 12.68 -4.41 24.26
N GLY A 51 13.83 -4.34 24.94
CA GLY A 51 14.18 -3.20 25.79
C GLY A 51 14.39 -1.91 25.00
N SER A 52 14.99 -1.99 23.81
CA SER A 52 15.09 -0.86 22.86
C SER A 52 13.73 -0.45 22.33
N ARG A 53 12.90 -1.41 21.87
CA ARG A 53 11.54 -1.13 21.37
C ARG A 53 10.68 -0.40 22.41
N ARG A 54 10.72 -0.84 23.67
CA ARG A 54 10.01 -0.18 24.78
C ARG A 54 10.48 1.24 25.04
N ARG A 55 11.79 1.50 24.97
CA ARG A 55 12.34 2.85 25.15
C ARG A 55 11.89 3.80 24.06
N ILE A 56 11.80 3.33 22.82
CA ILE A 56 11.28 4.14 21.70
C ILE A 56 9.79 4.39 21.89
N ARG A 57 9.02 3.33 22.16
CA ARG A 57 7.57 3.40 22.37
C ARG A 57 7.15 4.40 23.46
N HIS A 58 7.95 4.57 24.51
CA HIS A 58 7.66 5.49 25.61
C HIS A 58 8.57 6.72 25.66
N GLY A 59 9.43 6.89 24.66
CA GLY A 59 10.41 7.96 24.58
C GLY A 59 9.98 9.09 23.64
N ARG A 60 10.88 10.06 23.47
CA ARG A 60 10.70 11.22 22.57
C ARG A 60 10.68 10.81 21.10
N ASP A 61 11.38 9.74 20.75
CA ASP A 61 11.47 9.22 19.38
C ASP A 61 10.14 8.62 18.88
N PHE A 62 9.18 8.34 19.78
CA PHE A 62 7.87 7.79 19.43
C PHE A 62 7.09 8.66 18.45
N GLU A 63 7.10 9.98 18.67
CA GLU A 63 6.31 10.93 17.89
C GLU A 63 6.85 11.04 16.47
N THR A 64 8.17 11.18 16.32
CA THR A 64 8.87 11.18 15.03
C THR A 64 8.62 9.89 14.24
N LEU A 65 8.74 8.72 14.90
CA LEU A 65 8.45 7.45 14.25
C LEU A 65 6.99 7.34 13.81
N THR A 66 6.06 7.72 14.68
CA THR A 66 4.63 7.68 14.39
C THR A 66 4.29 8.62 13.24
N HIS A 67 4.76 9.86 13.28
CA HIS A 67 4.53 10.85 12.22
C HIS A 67 4.96 10.31 10.84
N PHE A 68 6.15 9.72 10.76
CA PHE A 68 6.65 9.14 9.53
C PHE A 68 5.87 7.90 9.08
N LEU A 69 5.56 6.96 9.97
CA LEU A 69 4.77 5.76 9.63
C LEU A 69 3.32 6.07 9.26
N MET A 70 2.79 7.22 9.72
CA MET A 70 1.47 7.72 9.38
C MET A 70 1.43 8.54 8.08
N HIS A 71 2.58 8.73 7.42
CA HIS A 71 2.65 9.61 6.27
C HIS A 71 1.74 9.14 5.11
N PRO A 72 0.98 10.04 4.45
CA PRO A 72 0.06 9.68 3.36
C PRO A 72 0.70 8.94 2.18
N TYR A 73 2.02 9.05 2.00
CA TYR A 73 2.74 8.33 0.95
C TYR A 73 2.49 6.80 1.02
N TRP A 74 2.51 6.21 2.22
CA TRP A 74 2.30 4.78 2.42
C TRP A 74 0.88 4.32 2.09
N TYR A 75 -0.06 5.26 2.08
CA TYR A 75 -1.46 4.99 1.81
C TYR A 75 -1.79 5.11 0.33
N ARG A 76 -0.87 5.57 -0.54
CA ARG A 76 -1.14 5.60 -1.98
C ARG A 76 -1.40 4.17 -2.50
N VAL A 77 -2.53 3.93 -3.16
CA VAL A 77 -2.84 2.60 -3.70
C VAL A 77 -1.77 2.09 -4.68
N TRP A 78 -1.16 2.99 -5.46
CA TRP A 78 -0.06 2.66 -6.36
C TRP A 78 1.21 2.19 -5.65
N PHE A 79 1.42 2.60 -4.39
CA PHE A 79 2.55 2.15 -3.59
C PHE A 79 2.52 0.63 -3.37
N ILE A 80 1.34 0.00 -3.44
CA ILE A 80 1.20 -1.45 -3.28
C ILE A 80 1.99 -2.20 -4.36
N GLN A 81 1.88 -1.80 -5.63
CA GLN A 81 2.67 -2.43 -6.69
C GLN A 81 4.14 -2.05 -6.61
N GLU A 82 4.43 -0.77 -6.36
CA GLU A 82 5.80 -0.27 -6.17
C GLU A 82 6.52 -1.09 -5.10
N LEU A 83 5.83 -1.43 -4.03
CA LEU A 83 6.35 -2.20 -2.92
C LEU A 83 6.38 -3.71 -3.19
N ALA A 84 5.27 -4.29 -3.63
CA ALA A 84 5.11 -5.75 -3.68
C ALA A 84 5.82 -6.38 -4.88
N LEU A 85 5.87 -5.69 -6.02
CA LEU A 85 6.40 -6.25 -7.26
C LEU A 85 7.88 -5.92 -7.50
N SER A 86 8.40 -4.87 -6.88
CA SER A 86 9.80 -4.48 -7.04
C SER A 86 10.75 -5.43 -6.33
N ARG A 87 11.87 -5.74 -6.99
CA ARG A 87 12.95 -6.56 -6.41
C ARG A 87 13.52 -5.88 -5.16
N GLU A 88 13.87 -4.61 -5.31
CA GLU A 88 14.34 -3.73 -4.25
C GLU A 88 13.53 -2.44 -4.22
N ILE A 89 13.38 -1.86 -3.02
CA ILE A 89 12.75 -0.56 -2.85
C ILE A 89 13.63 0.30 -1.94
N VAL A 90 14.06 1.44 -2.48
CA VAL A 90 14.84 2.45 -1.76
C VAL A 90 13.90 3.59 -1.40
N ILE A 91 13.89 3.97 -0.14
CA ILE A 91 13.02 5.01 0.39
C ILE A 91 13.87 6.23 0.69
N LEU A 92 13.58 7.32 -0.03
CA LEU A 92 14.22 8.61 0.12
C LEU A 92 13.38 9.52 1.01
N ALA A 93 13.99 10.03 2.08
CA ALA A 93 13.42 11.03 2.96
C ALA A 93 14.46 12.14 3.18
N GLY A 94 14.24 13.30 2.58
CA GLY A 94 15.26 14.34 2.47
C GLY A 94 16.47 13.86 1.66
N ARG A 95 17.67 13.99 2.22
CA ARG A 95 18.94 13.52 1.62
C ARG A 95 19.37 12.13 2.06
N LYS A 96 18.61 11.51 2.97
CA LYS A 96 18.93 10.19 3.50
C LYS A 96 18.04 9.14 2.86
N GLN A 97 18.53 7.90 2.88
CA GLN A 97 17.85 6.76 2.33
C GLN A 97 17.80 5.60 3.30
N THR A 98 16.74 4.80 3.21
CA THR A 98 16.58 3.54 3.93
C THR A 98 15.83 2.54 3.05
N THR A 99 15.53 1.35 3.59
CA THR A 99 14.76 0.32 2.91
C THR A 99 13.44 0.05 3.61
N TRP A 100 12.48 -0.51 2.88
CA TRP A 100 11.19 -0.91 3.47
C TRP A 100 11.36 -1.91 4.63
N ASP A 101 12.25 -2.88 4.46
CA ASP A 101 12.47 -3.93 5.47
C ASP A 101 12.95 -3.32 6.82
N LYS A 102 13.72 -2.22 6.79
CA LYS A 102 14.12 -1.51 8.01
C LYS A 102 12.98 -0.68 8.62
N ILE A 103 12.12 -0.10 7.79
CA ILE A 103 10.92 0.62 8.26
C ILE A 103 9.97 -0.33 8.98
N GLN A 104 9.83 -1.56 8.49
CA GLN A 104 8.99 -2.60 9.11
C GLN A 104 9.42 -2.92 10.55
N GLU A 105 10.72 -2.83 10.87
CA GLU A 105 11.20 -2.98 12.25
C GLU A 105 10.71 -1.87 13.21
N GLY A 106 10.27 -0.74 12.67
CA GLY A 106 9.62 0.34 13.41
C GLY A 106 8.18 0.05 13.82
N VAL A 107 7.45 -0.79 13.07
CA VAL A 107 6.03 -1.06 13.30
C VAL A 107 5.75 -1.62 14.71
N PRO A 108 6.52 -2.60 15.23
CA PRO A 108 6.36 -3.09 16.61
C PRO A 108 6.57 -2.04 17.71
N CYS A 109 7.24 -0.92 17.41
CA CYS A 109 7.45 0.16 18.37
C CYS A 109 6.20 1.03 18.59
N LEU A 110 5.14 0.84 17.78
CA LEU A 110 3.89 1.58 17.91
C LEU A 110 3.09 1.15 19.16
N LYS A 111 2.47 2.12 19.86
CA LYS A 111 1.83 1.89 21.19
C LYS A 111 0.63 0.95 21.15
N ARG A 112 -0.15 0.98 20.08
CA ARG A 112 -1.40 0.21 19.91
C ARG A 112 -1.56 -0.20 18.46
N LYS A 113 -2.21 -1.36 18.25
CA LYS A 113 -2.76 -1.68 16.94
C LYS A 113 -3.83 -0.63 16.59
N SER A 114 -3.58 0.09 15.52
CA SER A 114 -4.47 1.07 14.90
C SER A 114 -4.73 0.65 13.45
N SER A 115 -5.65 1.32 12.77
CA SER A 115 -5.85 1.10 11.33
C SER A 115 -4.55 1.26 10.53
N ALA A 116 -3.66 2.17 10.97
CA ALA A 116 -2.35 2.38 10.35
C ALA A 116 -1.37 1.23 10.52
N THR A 117 -1.24 0.67 11.73
CA THR A 117 -0.38 -0.52 11.93
C THR A 117 -0.89 -1.70 11.11
N LEU A 118 -2.22 -1.86 11.00
CA LEU A 118 -2.81 -2.93 10.21
C LEU A 118 -2.53 -2.74 8.72
N HIS A 119 -2.63 -1.50 8.22
CA HIS A 119 -2.26 -1.15 6.84
C HIS A 119 -0.81 -1.52 6.53
N LEU A 120 0.14 -1.11 7.39
CA LEU A 120 1.56 -1.41 7.19
C LEU A 120 1.84 -2.92 7.26
N ASP A 121 1.17 -3.64 8.15
CA ASP A 121 1.23 -5.11 8.23
C ASP A 121 0.67 -5.75 6.95
N ASP A 122 -0.43 -5.24 6.40
CA ASP A 122 -1.07 -5.78 5.21
C ASP A 122 -0.26 -5.52 3.94
N LEU A 123 0.37 -4.34 3.82
CA LEU A 123 1.38 -4.04 2.80
C LEU A 123 2.54 -5.03 2.85
N GLU A 124 3.07 -5.29 4.05
CA GLU A 124 4.18 -6.24 4.23
C GLU A 124 3.77 -7.67 3.89
N LYS A 125 2.57 -8.10 4.29
CA LYS A 125 2.03 -9.40 3.85
C LYS A 125 1.88 -9.45 2.33
N LEU A 126 1.39 -8.38 1.68
CA LEU A 126 1.17 -8.37 0.21
C LEU A 126 2.50 -8.50 -0.52
N ARG A 127 3.53 -7.79 -0.04
CA ARG A 127 4.90 -7.92 -0.52
C ARG A 127 5.46 -9.33 -0.33
N ARG A 128 5.25 -9.93 0.84
CA ARG A 128 5.69 -11.31 1.12
C ARG A 128 5.03 -12.31 0.18
N ASP A 129 3.70 -12.25 0.06
CA ASP A 129 2.94 -13.15 -0.81
C ASP A 129 3.37 -13.01 -2.28
N ALA A 130 3.57 -11.79 -2.76
CA ALA A 130 4.08 -11.53 -4.10
C ALA A 130 5.49 -12.09 -4.33
N ARG A 131 6.42 -11.89 -3.37
CA ARG A 131 7.79 -12.42 -3.43
C ARG A 131 7.83 -13.95 -3.40
N GLU A 132 6.95 -14.57 -2.63
CA GLU A 132 6.79 -16.02 -2.55
C GLU A 132 5.98 -16.61 -3.73
N SER A 133 5.59 -15.77 -4.70
CA SER A 133 4.75 -16.17 -5.85
C SER A 133 3.44 -16.84 -5.44
N LYS A 134 2.89 -16.46 -4.28
CA LYS A 134 1.57 -16.91 -3.86
C LYS A 134 0.50 -16.22 -4.70
N PRO A 135 -0.54 -16.95 -5.14
CA PRO A 135 -1.63 -16.35 -5.90
C PRO A 135 -2.46 -15.44 -4.99
N ILE A 136 -2.64 -14.18 -5.40
CA ILE A 136 -3.46 -13.18 -4.69
C ILE A 136 -4.73 -12.92 -5.52
N ARG A 137 -5.90 -13.07 -4.91
CA ARG A 137 -7.18 -12.74 -5.57
C ARG A 137 -7.47 -11.24 -5.53
N LEU A 138 -8.16 -10.71 -6.53
CA LEU A 138 -8.51 -9.30 -6.59
C LEU A 138 -9.33 -8.85 -5.38
N LEU A 139 -10.36 -9.61 -5.00
CA LEU A 139 -11.19 -9.26 -3.85
C LEU A 139 -10.39 -9.33 -2.53
N GLU A 140 -9.44 -10.24 -2.42
CA GLU A 140 -8.54 -10.31 -1.25
C GLU A 140 -7.61 -9.10 -1.20
N ALA A 141 -7.02 -8.72 -2.34
CA ALA A 141 -6.16 -7.55 -2.44
C ALA A 141 -6.92 -6.25 -2.12
N LEU A 142 -8.16 -6.11 -2.61
CA LEU A 142 -9.06 -5.00 -2.27
C LEU A 142 -9.33 -4.93 -0.77
N PHE A 143 -9.62 -6.07 -0.12
CA PHE A 143 -9.85 -6.11 1.32
C PHE A 143 -8.60 -5.68 2.11
N ARG A 144 -7.43 -6.22 1.75
CA ARG A 144 -6.15 -5.95 2.42
C ARG A 144 -5.64 -4.53 2.19
N SER A 145 -6.12 -3.85 1.15
CA SER A 145 -5.75 -2.48 0.80
C SER A 145 -6.90 -1.49 0.98
N TRP A 146 -7.95 -1.86 1.72
CA TRP A 146 -9.17 -1.06 1.86
C TRP A 146 -8.92 0.40 2.28
N VAL A 147 -7.93 0.61 3.16
CA VAL A 147 -7.58 1.96 3.68
C VAL A 147 -6.61 2.73 2.79
N ALA A 148 -6.18 2.15 1.66
CA ALA A 148 -5.37 2.85 0.68
C ALA A 148 -6.17 3.97 0.00
N LEU A 149 -5.51 5.09 -0.18
CA LEU A 149 -5.97 6.31 -0.83
C LEU A 149 -5.70 6.25 -2.33
N ALA A 150 -6.70 6.65 -3.09
CA ALA A 150 -6.63 6.83 -4.53
C ALA A 150 -7.16 8.22 -4.88
N SER A 151 -6.41 9.00 -5.65
CA SER A 151 -6.89 10.30 -6.14
C SER A 151 -7.97 10.14 -7.21
N ASP A 152 -7.83 9.10 -8.03
CA ASP A 152 -8.83 8.65 -9.00
C ASP A 152 -9.45 7.36 -8.45
N SER A 153 -10.77 7.33 -8.22
CA SER A 153 -11.43 6.18 -7.58
C SER A 153 -11.23 4.87 -8.34
N HIS A 154 -10.99 4.93 -9.66
CA HIS A 154 -10.66 3.75 -10.47
C HIS A 154 -9.36 3.06 -10.03
N ASP A 155 -8.40 3.84 -9.53
CA ASP A 155 -7.09 3.32 -9.14
C ASP A 155 -7.19 2.38 -7.93
N ARG A 156 -8.28 2.42 -7.15
CA ARG A 156 -8.53 1.42 -6.09
C ARG A 156 -8.55 -0.01 -6.62
N ILE A 157 -8.97 -0.19 -7.87
CA ILE A 157 -9.02 -1.48 -8.56
C ILE A 157 -7.80 -1.62 -9.47
N PHE A 158 -7.55 -0.63 -10.32
CA PHE A 158 -6.55 -0.72 -11.38
C PHE A 158 -5.12 -0.78 -10.85
N ALA A 159 -4.85 -0.17 -9.70
CA ALA A 159 -3.54 -0.28 -9.05
C ALA A 159 -3.29 -1.66 -8.42
N LEU A 160 -4.22 -2.60 -8.48
CA LEU A 160 -3.99 -3.99 -8.06
C LEU A 160 -3.65 -4.91 -9.25
N PHE A 161 -3.76 -4.40 -10.48
CA PHE A 161 -3.55 -5.20 -11.69
C PHE A 161 -2.10 -5.64 -11.82
N GLY A 162 -1.90 -6.92 -12.16
CA GLY A 162 -0.57 -7.53 -12.24
C GLY A 162 -0.01 -8.01 -10.90
N LEU A 163 -0.62 -7.63 -9.77
CA LEU A 163 -0.46 -8.31 -8.48
C LEU A 163 -1.44 -9.49 -8.33
N THR A 164 -2.63 -9.34 -8.90
CA THR A 164 -3.72 -10.32 -8.85
C THR A 164 -3.70 -11.24 -10.08
N TYR A 165 -4.34 -12.41 -9.99
CA TYR A 165 -4.42 -13.37 -11.11
C TYR A 165 -5.81 -13.48 -11.75
N ASP A 166 -6.85 -13.04 -11.06
CA ASP A 166 -8.26 -13.19 -11.44
C ASP A 166 -8.94 -11.85 -11.76
N ASP A 167 -8.19 -10.75 -11.89
CA ASP A 167 -8.74 -9.42 -12.20
C ASP A 167 -9.58 -9.40 -13.49
N SER A 168 -9.15 -10.12 -14.52
CA SER A 168 -9.87 -10.28 -15.80
C SER A 168 -11.28 -10.87 -15.68
N ILE A 169 -11.60 -11.56 -14.57
CA ILE A 169 -12.96 -12.04 -14.28
C ILE A 169 -13.90 -10.88 -13.98
N TYR A 170 -13.38 -9.83 -13.34
CA TYR A 170 -14.17 -8.70 -12.84
C TYR A 170 -14.13 -7.51 -13.79
N VAL A 171 -12.98 -7.29 -14.42
CA VAL A 171 -12.74 -6.13 -15.27
C VAL A 171 -11.99 -6.58 -16.51
N SER A 172 -12.61 -6.43 -17.68
CA SER A 172 -12.00 -6.89 -18.93
C SER A 172 -10.73 -6.08 -19.28
N HIS A 173 -10.79 -4.76 -19.18
CA HIS A 173 -9.68 -3.84 -19.45
C HIS A 173 -9.84 -2.56 -18.61
N PRO A 174 -8.75 -1.93 -18.13
CA PRO A 174 -8.83 -0.65 -17.43
C PRO A 174 -9.38 0.44 -18.35
N ASN A 175 -10.47 1.08 -17.91
CA ASN A 175 -11.10 2.18 -18.64
C ASN A 175 -11.49 3.28 -17.66
N TYR A 176 -10.83 4.44 -17.76
CA TYR A 176 -11.09 5.60 -16.90
C TYR A 176 -12.27 6.46 -17.38
N SER A 177 -12.86 6.14 -18.54
CA SER A 177 -14.05 6.85 -19.05
C SER A 177 -15.35 6.24 -18.54
N THR A 178 -15.32 4.99 -18.04
CA THR A 178 -16.48 4.36 -17.40
C THR A 178 -16.74 5.05 -16.07
N PRO A 179 -17.99 5.42 -15.71
CA PRO A 179 -18.29 5.90 -14.37
C PRO A 179 -17.91 4.84 -13.31
N VAL A 180 -17.25 5.26 -12.23
CA VAL A 180 -16.75 4.31 -11.22
C VAL A 180 -17.87 3.46 -10.61
N ALA A 181 -19.07 4.01 -10.47
CA ALA A 181 -20.24 3.28 -9.98
C ALA A 181 -20.63 2.12 -10.91
N ASP A 182 -20.58 2.33 -12.23
CA ASP A 182 -20.88 1.30 -13.22
C ASP A 182 -19.81 0.19 -13.20
N LEU A 183 -18.54 0.57 -13.01
CA LEU A 183 -17.43 -0.37 -12.84
C LEU A 183 -17.65 -1.25 -11.60
N TRP A 184 -17.91 -0.65 -10.44
CA TRP A 184 -18.17 -1.39 -9.20
C TRP A 184 -19.42 -2.28 -9.31
N GLN A 185 -20.48 -1.80 -9.95
CA GLN A 185 -21.68 -2.59 -10.19
C GLN A 185 -21.38 -3.81 -11.07
N ALA A 186 -20.66 -3.62 -12.18
CA ALA A 186 -20.27 -4.72 -13.06
C ALA A 186 -19.39 -5.75 -12.34
N MET A 187 -18.43 -5.27 -11.53
CA MET A 187 -17.60 -6.14 -10.69
C MET A 187 -18.43 -6.92 -9.67
N THR A 188 -19.43 -6.29 -9.04
CA THR A 188 -20.34 -6.93 -8.08
C THR A 188 -21.15 -8.04 -8.76
N VAL A 189 -21.72 -7.76 -9.93
CA VAL A 189 -22.50 -8.74 -10.70
C VAL A 189 -21.61 -9.93 -11.09
N SER A 190 -20.37 -9.67 -11.54
CA SER A 190 -19.42 -10.74 -11.85
C SER A 190 -19.08 -11.55 -10.59
N ALA A 191 -18.77 -10.89 -9.47
CA ALA A 191 -18.49 -11.56 -8.20
C ALA A 191 -19.61 -12.53 -7.81
N LEU A 192 -20.87 -12.07 -7.80
CA LEU A 192 -22.02 -12.90 -7.45
C LEU A 192 -22.20 -14.10 -8.39
N GLY A 193 -21.94 -13.92 -9.68
CA GLY A 193 -22.01 -15.00 -10.66
C GLY A 193 -20.94 -16.07 -10.44
N TRP A 194 -19.73 -15.67 -10.02
CA TRP A 194 -18.58 -16.55 -9.87
C TRP A 194 -18.46 -17.18 -8.48
N THR A 195 -18.66 -16.43 -7.40
CA THR A 195 -18.50 -16.90 -6.02
C THR A 195 -19.74 -17.60 -5.50
N LYS A 196 -20.93 -17.23 -6.02
CA LYS A 196 -22.24 -17.60 -5.45
C LYS A 196 -22.36 -17.27 -3.96
N ASP A 197 -21.63 -16.25 -3.51
CA ASP A 197 -21.50 -15.83 -2.12
C ASP A 197 -21.76 -14.33 -1.97
N LEU A 198 -22.65 -13.98 -1.05
CA LEU A 198 -23.09 -12.61 -0.78
C LEU A 198 -22.10 -11.82 0.09
N ASP A 199 -21.14 -12.50 0.76
CA ASP A 199 -20.11 -11.84 1.57
C ASP A 199 -19.25 -10.88 0.74
N THR A 200 -19.23 -11.05 -0.58
CA THR A 200 -18.54 -10.15 -1.52
C THR A 200 -19.16 -8.76 -1.68
N ILE A 201 -20.44 -8.56 -1.31
CA ILE A 201 -21.13 -7.26 -1.44
C ILE A 201 -20.54 -6.21 -0.49
N VAL A 202 -20.06 -6.62 0.69
CA VAL A 202 -19.52 -5.71 1.71
C VAL A 202 -18.28 -4.95 1.20
N PHE A 203 -17.52 -5.54 0.28
CA PHE A 203 -16.30 -4.94 -0.28
C PHE A 203 -16.58 -3.89 -1.36
N LEU A 204 -17.81 -3.74 -1.86
CA LEU A 204 -18.13 -2.94 -3.05
C LEU A 204 -19.03 -1.75 -2.73
N GLY A 205 -19.47 -1.62 -1.47
CA GLY A 205 -20.56 -0.74 -1.07
C GLY A 205 -20.20 0.59 -0.40
N ASN A 206 -18.95 1.07 -0.43
CA ASN A 206 -18.62 2.31 0.29
C ASN A 206 -17.60 3.24 -0.40
N ASP A 207 -18.05 3.92 -1.46
CA ASP A 207 -17.47 5.18 -1.95
C ASP A 207 -18.28 6.39 -1.40
N SER A 208 -18.54 6.41 -0.08
CA SER A 208 -18.93 7.68 0.57
C SER A 208 -17.67 8.51 0.80
N GLY A 209 -17.35 9.34 -0.19
CA GLY A 209 -16.35 10.39 -0.07
C GLY A 209 -16.72 11.32 1.09
N ASP A 210 -15.92 11.30 2.14
CA ASP A 210 -15.63 12.42 3.04
C ASP A 210 -14.53 11.96 4.02
N PHE A 211 -13.31 11.83 3.50
CA PHE A 211 -12.14 11.86 4.37
C PHE A 211 -11.90 13.34 4.75
N LYS A 212 -12.50 13.79 5.85
CA LYS A 212 -12.07 15.03 6.48
C LYS A 212 -10.68 14.80 7.07
N GLU A 213 -9.76 15.70 6.76
CA GLU A 213 -8.42 15.75 7.35
C GLU A 213 -8.54 15.66 8.89
N PRO A 214 -7.75 14.82 9.56
CA PRO A 214 -7.65 14.88 11.00
C PRO A 214 -6.93 16.19 11.38
N THR A 215 -7.67 17.11 12.00
CA THR A 215 -7.11 18.24 12.76
C THR A 215 -6.28 17.77 13.94
#